data_AF-A0A502ZC09-F1
#
_entry.id   AF-A0A502ZC09-F1
#
_cell.length_a   1.000
_cell.length_b   1.000
_cell.length_c   1.000
_cell.angle_alpha   90.00
_cell.angle_beta   90.00
_cell.angle_gamma   90.00
#
_symmetry.space_group_name_H-M   'P 1'
#
loop_
_entity.id
_entity.type
_entity.pdbx_description
1 polymer ?
#
loop_
_entity_poly.entity_id
_entity_poly.type
_entity_poly.pdbx_seq_one_letter_code
_entity_poly.pdbx_strand_id
1 'polypeptide(L)'
;MNKSIGFRVRLRVRIGKPLTTDEISRSVELSGREVTVRSQKKDQPLSQATWIVLSANGFGTEEEAKNFGDRLRLLVEIAALSSRLGTDVGSDRPTSWLNEEFARSMGLLQADERLAPNIHGLLILPDDDKIRFPAGEMKARVTADPGHLLGALAELGETLPKDITAVIQGVRVLNLALMNSQPLAQVVLAFSAVEALGQDETWTKAQKALLEGFAEQAEKNASENDQGSLEVAEALRRSLHRIGLRQGVMRVLTRMRLDELKKEWDRLYSLRSGLFHGTLAVDDKVSQLAVDAVTLCGRVILKVLEQEGVKVPKVASLHFGAFDI
;
A
#
# COMPACT_ATOMS: atom_id res chain seq x y z
N MET A 1 2.59 -28.37 -35.95
CA MET A 1 2.37 -26.93 -35.75
C MET A 1 2.51 -26.64 -34.27
N ASN A 2 3.56 -25.92 -33.84
CA ASN A 2 3.67 -25.46 -32.46
C ASN A 2 2.54 -24.47 -32.21
N LYS A 3 1.61 -24.82 -31.34
CA LYS A 3 0.62 -23.88 -30.81
C LYS A 3 1.43 -22.69 -30.28
N SER A 4 1.11 -21.47 -30.72
CA SER A 4 1.64 -20.27 -30.10
C SER A 4 1.38 -20.39 -28.60
N ILE A 5 2.45 -20.59 -27.82
CA ILE A 5 2.35 -20.66 -26.37
C ILE A 5 2.10 -19.22 -25.95
N GLY A 6 0.88 -18.92 -25.50
CA GLY A 6 0.55 -17.61 -24.95
C GLY A 6 1.38 -17.32 -23.71
N PHE A 7 1.10 -16.19 -23.07
CA PHE A 7 1.69 -15.84 -21.78
C PHE A 7 0.64 -15.94 -20.68
N ARG A 8 1.10 -16.18 -19.46
CA ARG A 8 0.30 -16.14 -18.24
C ARG A 8 0.92 -15.22 -17.20
N VAL A 9 0.04 -14.57 -16.47
CA VAL A 9 0.34 -13.70 -15.32
C VAL A 9 0.22 -14.52 -14.06
N ARG A 10 1.23 -14.45 -13.20
CA ARG A 10 1.19 -14.96 -11.83
C ARG A 10 1.58 -13.85 -10.87
N LEU A 11 0.64 -13.39 -10.07
CA LEU A 11 0.90 -12.45 -8.98
C LEU A 11 0.80 -13.18 -7.65
N ARG A 12 1.92 -13.32 -6.94
CA ARG A 12 1.96 -13.91 -5.60
C ARG A 12 2.02 -12.82 -4.54
N VAL A 13 1.07 -12.82 -3.61
CA VAL A 13 0.96 -11.81 -2.56
C VAL A 13 0.80 -12.46 -1.20
N ARG A 14 1.22 -11.75 -0.16
CA ARG A 14 0.95 -12.11 1.23
C ARG A 14 -0.17 -11.24 1.76
N ILE A 15 -1.24 -11.84 2.26
CA ILE A 15 -2.35 -11.12 2.90
C ILE A 15 -2.17 -11.08 4.42
N GLY A 16 -2.68 -10.04 5.07
CA GLY A 16 -2.55 -9.87 6.52
C GLY A 16 -3.25 -10.96 7.33
N LYS A 17 -4.35 -11.52 6.79
CA LYS A 17 -5.19 -12.54 7.44
C LYS A 17 -5.72 -13.53 6.39
N PRO A 18 -5.78 -14.84 6.68
CA PRO A 18 -6.48 -15.79 5.80
C PRO A 18 -7.93 -15.42 5.56
N LEU A 19 -8.53 -15.94 4.48
CA LEU A 19 -9.93 -15.64 4.16
C LEU A 19 -10.89 -16.49 5.03
N THR A 20 -12.20 -16.26 5.02
CA THR A 20 -13.20 -17.09 5.74
C THR A 20 -13.83 -18.17 4.86
N THR A 21 -13.27 -18.47 3.69
CA THR A 21 -13.77 -19.53 2.79
C THR A 21 -12.88 -20.76 2.79
N ASP A 22 -13.52 -21.93 2.84
CA ASP A 22 -12.85 -23.23 2.71
C ASP A 22 -12.62 -23.65 1.25
N GLU A 23 -13.00 -22.81 0.28
CA GLU A 23 -12.65 -23.00 -1.13
C GLU A 23 -11.13 -23.03 -1.32
N ILE A 24 -10.67 -23.92 -2.19
CA ILE A 24 -9.25 -24.06 -2.56
C ILE A 24 -8.88 -23.03 -3.65
N SER A 25 -9.85 -22.63 -4.47
CA SER A 25 -9.69 -21.65 -5.54
C SER A 25 -11.00 -20.93 -5.80
N ARG A 26 -10.92 -19.65 -6.18
CA ARG A 26 -12.06 -18.84 -6.60
C ARG A 26 -11.69 -18.00 -7.82
N SER A 27 -12.57 -17.94 -8.82
CA SER A 27 -12.39 -17.08 -9.98
C SER A 27 -13.04 -15.72 -9.74
N VAL A 28 -12.42 -14.67 -10.25
CA VAL A 28 -12.97 -13.30 -10.34
C VAL A 28 -12.70 -12.75 -11.72
N GLU A 29 -13.68 -12.11 -12.33
CA GLU A 29 -13.51 -11.43 -13.61
C GLU A 29 -12.92 -10.03 -13.39
N LEU A 30 -11.79 -9.72 -14.03
CA LEU A 30 -11.10 -8.44 -13.95
C LEU A 30 -10.80 -7.93 -15.35
N SER A 31 -11.37 -6.78 -15.71
CA SER A 31 -11.21 -6.16 -17.02
C SER A 31 -11.48 -7.13 -18.19
N GLY A 32 -12.53 -7.95 -18.08
CA GLY A 32 -12.91 -8.94 -19.10
C GLY A 32 -12.02 -10.19 -19.17
N ARG A 33 -11.17 -10.42 -18.16
CA ARG A 33 -10.35 -11.63 -18.03
C ARG A 33 -10.65 -12.35 -16.73
N GLU A 34 -10.73 -13.67 -16.79
CA GLU A 34 -10.83 -14.50 -15.59
C GLU A 34 -9.49 -14.53 -14.85
N VAL A 35 -9.53 -14.24 -13.55
CA VAL A 35 -8.39 -14.34 -12.64
C VAL A 35 -8.72 -15.35 -11.56
N THR A 36 -7.94 -16.43 -11.50
CA THR A 36 -8.06 -17.44 -10.46
C THR A 36 -7.24 -17.04 -9.24
N VAL A 37 -7.90 -16.97 -8.08
CA VAL A 37 -7.27 -16.77 -6.77
C VAL A 37 -7.22 -18.10 -6.04
N ARG A 38 -6.03 -18.52 -5.59
CA ARG A 38 -5.82 -19.77 -4.86
C ARG A 38 -4.75 -19.62 -3.79
N SER A 39 -4.68 -20.57 -2.85
CA SER A 39 -3.51 -20.67 -1.99
C SER A 39 -2.24 -20.94 -2.82
N GLN A 40 -1.09 -20.45 -2.34
CA GLN A 40 0.20 -20.86 -2.88
C GLN A 40 0.43 -22.38 -2.72
N LYS A 41 -0.08 -22.98 -1.63
CA LYS A 41 0.02 -24.42 -1.42
C LYS A 41 -1.12 -25.12 -2.16
N LYS A 42 -0.75 -26.14 -2.94
CA LYS A 42 -1.72 -26.98 -3.63
C LYS A 42 -2.70 -27.58 -2.62
N ASP A 43 -3.98 -27.59 -2.99
CA ASP A 43 -5.08 -28.19 -2.22
C ASP A 43 -5.30 -27.59 -0.81
N GLN A 44 -4.64 -26.47 -0.48
CA GLN A 44 -4.86 -25.76 0.77
C GLN A 44 -6.06 -24.80 0.62
N PRO A 45 -7.07 -24.89 1.51
CA PRO A 45 -8.15 -23.92 1.57
C PRO A 45 -7.64 -22.49 1.79
N LEU A 46 -8.32 -21.51 1.17
CA LEU A 46 -8.02 -20.09 1.36
C LEU A 46 -8.18 -19.65 2.83
N SER A 47 -9.00 -20.36 3.62
CA SER A 47 -9.14 -20.15 5.06
C SER A 47 -7.88 -20.43 5.89
N GLN A 48 -6.90 -21.08 5.28
CA GLN A 48 -5.63 -21.43 5.93
C GLN A 48 -4.42 -20.77 5.26
N ALA A 49 -4.65 -19.94 4.24
CA ALA A 49 -3.60 -19.37 3.41
C ALA A 49 -3.38 -17.88 3.73
N THR A 50 -2.15 -17.54 4.12
CA THR A 50 -1.67 -16.13 4.14
C THR A 50 -0.94 -15.76 2.85
N TRP A 51 -0.52 -16.76 2.07
CA TRP A 51 0.06 -16.58 0.75
C TRP A 51 -0.93 -17.05 -0.31
N ILE A 52 -1.36 -16.12 -1.15
CA ILE A 52 -2.26 -16.40 -2.26
C ILE A 52 -1.59 -16.08 -3.59
N VAL A 53 -2.07 -16.74 -4.63
CA VAL A 53 -1.63 -16.56 -6.01
C VAL A 53 -2.84 -16.19 -6.83
N LEU A 54 -2.74 -15.04 -7.51
CA LEU A 54 -3.67 -14.63 -8.56
C LEU A 54 -3.05 -15.02 -9.91
N SER A 55 -3.83 -15.68 -10.76
CA SER A 55 -3.37 -16.17 -12.06
C SER A 55 -4.34 -15.83 -13.16
N ALA A 56 -3.83 -15.33 -14.29
CA ALA A 56 -4.58 -15.08 -15.51
C ALA A 56 -3.78 -15.61 -16.70
N ASN A 57 -4.44 -16.14 -17.72
CA ASN A 57 -3.81 -16.81 -18.85
C ASN A 57 -4.33 -16.27 -20.21
N GLY A 58 -3.82 -16.82 -21.31
CA GLY A 58 -4.27 -16.47 -22.66
C GLY A 58 -3.87 -15.07 -23.13
N PHE A 59 -2.67 -14.59 -22.77
CA PHE A 59 -2.10 -13.35 -23.32
C PHE A 59 -1.34 -13.64 -24.61
N GLY A 60 -1.49 -12.80 -25.62
CA GLY A 60 -0.83 -12.99 -26.92
C GLY A 60 0.66 -12.65 -26.87
N THR A 61 1.04 -11.69 -26.01
CA THR A 61 2.42 -11.22 -25.85
C THR A 61 2.80 -11.07 -24.38
N GLU A 62 4.11 -11.10 -24.10
CA GLU A 62 4.65 -10.87 -22.77
C GLU A 62 4.33 -9.47 -22.25
N GLU A 63 4.37 -8.46 -23.14
CA GLU A 63 4.06 -7.07 -22.82
C GLU A 63 2.59 -6.91 -22.40
N GLU A 64 1.66 -7.56 -23.11
CA GLU A 64 0.24 -7.55 -22.74
C GLU A 64 0.02 -8.17 -21.35
N ALA A 65 0.66 -9.31 -21.09
CA ALA A 65 0.63 -9.97 -19.78
C ALA A 65 1.24 -9.09 -18.69
N LYS A 66 2.37 -8.43 -18.96
CA LYS A 66 3.03 -7.51 -18.02
C LYS A 66 2.14 -6.33 -17.67
N ASN A 67 1.56 -5.67 -18.67
CA ASN A 67 0.66 -4.52 -18.46
C ASN A 67 -0.57 -4.92 -17.63
N PHE A 68 -1.15 -6.08 -17.91
CA PHE A 68 -2.23 -6.62 -17.07
C PHE A 68 -1.76 -6.93 -15.64
N GLY A 69 -0.59 -7.54 -15.49
CA GLY A 69 -0.02 -7.91 -14.20
C GLY A 69 0.30 -6.71 -13.30
N ASP A 70 0.83 -5.64 -13.87
CA ASP A 70 1.10 -4.40 -13.13
C ASP A 70 -0.21 -3.73 -12.69
N ARG A 71 -1.25 -3.75 -13.54
CA ARG A 71 -2.60 -3.30 -13.16
C ARG A 71 -3.22 -4.18 -12.07
N LEU A 72 -3.09 -5.50 -12.19
CA LEU A 72 -3.57 -6.47 -11.20
C LEU A 72 -2.94 -6.24 -9.83
N ARG A 73 -1.63 -5.93 -9.80
CA ARG A 73 -0.90 -5.59 -8.57
C ARG A 73 -1.55 -4.42 -7.85
N LEU A 74 -1.81 -3.34 -8.59
CA LEU A 74 -2.43 -2.14 -8.04
C LEU A 74 -3.87 -2.40 -7.57
N LEU A 75 -4.65 -3.16 -8.35
CA LEU A 75 -6.00 -3.58 -7.96
C LEU A 75 -5.99 -4.32 -6.62
N VAL A 76 -5.06 -5.24 -6.43
CA VAL A 76 -4.91 -6.01 -5.18
C VAL A 76 -4.53 -5.11 -4.01
N GLU A 77 -3.60 -4.17 -4.18
CA GLU A 77 -3.19 -3.21 -3.13
C GLU A 77 -4.38 -2.36 -2.66
N ILE A 78 -5.17 -1.81 -3.59
CA ILE A 78 -6.32 -0.96 -3.27
C ILE A 78 -7.47 -1.79 -2.68
N ALA A 79 -7.76 -2.96 -3.24
CA ALA A 79 -8.83 -3.84 -2.74
C ALA A 79 -8.53 -4.35 -1.32
N ALA A 80 -7.29 -4.73 -1.04
CA ALA A 80 -6.86 -5.16 0.30
C ALA A 80 -6.91 -4.02 1.32
N LEU A 81 -6.54 -2.80 0.92
CA LEU A 81 -6.70 -1.62 1.76
C LEU A 81 -8.19 -1.36 2.05
N SER A 82 -9.02 -1.33 1.00
CA SER A 82 -10.45 -1.03 1.08
C SER A 82 -11.21 -2.02 1.97
N SER A 83 -10.77 -3.28 2.00
CA SER A 83 -11.33 -4.34 2.85
C SER A 83 -10.66 -4.46 4.23
N ARG A 84 -9.74 -3.54 4.59
CA ARG A 84 -8.97 -3.55 5.84
C ARG A 84 -8.21 -4.87 6.08
N LEU A 85 -7.83 -5.55 4.99
CA LEU A 85 -7.13 -6.83 5.02
C LEU A 85 -5.62 -6.66 5.16
N GLY A 86 -5.06 -5.67 4.47
CA GLY A 86 -3.62 -5.51 4.32
C GLY A 86 -3.02 -6.54 3.36
N THR A 87 -2.11 -6.12 2.49
CA THR A 87 -1.42 -7.01 1.54
C THR A 87 0.01 -6.55 1.27
N ASP A 88 0.89 -7.51 0.99
CA ASP A 88 2.24 -7.30 0.53
C ASP A 88 2.39 -7.99 -0.83
N VAL A 89 2.44 -7.17 -1.88
CA VAL A 89 2.59 -7.63 -3.25
C VAL A 89 4.03 -7.88 -3.66
N GLY A 90 5.01 -7.65 -2.77
CA GLY A 90 6.42 -7.94 -3.04
C GLY A 90 7.11 -6.97 -3.99
N SER A 91 8.37 -7.29 -4.29
CA SER A 91 9.28 -6.48 -5.10
C SER A 91 9.82 -7.24 -6.31
N ASP A 92 9.08 -8.25 -6.77
CA ASP A 92 9.42 -9.12 -7.89
C ASP A 92 10.75 -9.88 -7.68
N ARG A 93 11.06 -10.19 -6.41
CA ARG A 93 12.28 -10.89 -6.02
C ARG A 93 12.03 -12.40 -5.82
N PRO A 94 12.96 -13.26 -6.25
CA PRO A 94 12.95 -14.67 -5.88
C PRO A 94 13.03 -14.85 -4.37
N THR A 95 12.21 -15.74 -3.84
CA THR A 95 12.20 -16.11 -2.41
C THR A 95 12.70 -17.53 -2.14
N SER A 96 13.02 -18.27 -3.20
CA SER A 96 13.57 -19.62 -3.11
C SER A 96 15.00 -19.62 -3.61
N TRP A 97 15.86 -20.34 -2.89
CA TRP A 97 17.26 -20.62 -3.23
C TRP A 97 17.42 -21.93 -4.01
N LEU A 98 16.35 -22.72 -4.17
CA LEU A 98 16.36 -23.97 -4.92
C LEU A 98 16.56 -23.72 -6.42
N ASN A 99 17.58 -24.36 -7.00
CA ASN A 99 17.85 -24.36 -8.44
C ASN A 99 17.33 -25.65 -9.12
N GLU A 100 17.26 -25.63 -10.45
CA GLU A 100 16.66 -26.72 -11.23
C GLU A 100 17.44 -28.03 -11.12
N GLU A 101 18.78 -27.96 -11.12
CA GLU A 101 19.66 -29.12 -11.00
C GLU A 101 19.43 -29.89 -9.70
N PHE A 102 19.34 -29.17 -8.57
CA PHE A 102 19.02 -29.76 -7.27
C PHE A 102 17.61 -30.35 -7.23
N ALA A 103 16.63 -29.67 -7.80
CA ALA A 103 15.26 -30.19 -7.83
C ALA A 103 15.13 -31.45 -8.71
N ARG A 104 15.87 -31.54 -9.82
CA ARG A 104 15.95 -32.75 -10.64
C ARG A 104 16.67 -33.89 -9.92
N SER A 105 17.80 -33.62 -9.27
CA SER A 105 18.55 -34.66 -8.54
C SER A 105 17.77 -35.25 -7.35
N MET A 106 16.86 -34.46 -6.76
CA MET A 106 15.95 -34.89 -5.70
C MET A 106 14.65 -35.53 -6.22
N GLY A 107 14.49 -35.71 -7.54
CA GLY A 107 13.29 -36.31 -8.14
C GLY A 107 12.03 -35.43 -8.06
N LEU A 108 12.18 -34.12 -7.84
CA LEU A 108 11.08 -33.15 -7.73
C LEU A 108 10.63 -32.58 -9.08
N LEU A 109 11.36 -32.88 -10.16
CA LEU A 109 11.10 -32.42 -11.54
C LEU A 109 11.32 -33.56 -12.53
N GLN A 110 10.38 -33.75 -13.46
CA GLN A 110 10.54 -34.63 -14.61
C GLN A 110 11.41 -34.00 -15.72
N ALA A 111 11.90 -34.83 -16.65
CA ALA A 111 12.82 -34.43 -17.72
C ALA A 111 12.35 -33.21 -18.53
N ASP A 112 11.05 -33.07 -18.77
CA ASP A 112 10.47 -31.97 -19.57
C ASP A 112 9.87 -30.83 -18.73
N GLU A 113 9.89 -30.93 -17.41
CA GLU A 113 9.44 -29.88 -16.49
C GLU A 113 10.54 -28.85 -16.25
N ARG A 114 10.15 -27.60 -15.93
CA ARG A 114 11.04 -26.48 -15.62
C ARG A 114 10.74 -25.95 -14.23
N LEU A 115 11.78 -25.57 -13.49
CA LEU A 115 11.62 -24.89 -12.21
C LEU A 115 11.57 -23.38 -12.44
N ALA A 116 10.45 -22.73 -12.13
CA ALA A 116 10.43 -21.28 -12.06
C ALA A 116 10.77 -20.81 -10.63
N PRO A 117 11.51 -19.70 -10.49
CA PRO A 117 11.74 -19.12 -9.18
C PRO A 117 10.40 -18.75 -8.55
N ASN A 118 10.26 -19.05 -7.26
CA ASN A 118 9.09 -18.59 -6.53
C ASN A 118 9.25 -17.09 -6.21
N ILE A 119 8.73 -16.24 -7.09
CA ILE A 119 8.77 -14.78 -6.95
C ILE A 119 7.67 -14.29 -6.00
N HIS A 120 8.03 -13.39 -5.09
CA HIS A 120 7.09 -12.55 -4.35
C HIS A 120 6.79 -11.31 -5.18
N GLY A 121 5.60 -11.31 -5.79
CA GLY A 121 5.19 -10.31 -6.76
C GLY A 121 4.83 -10.91 -8.10
N LEU A 122 4.99 -10.10 -9.14
CA LEU A 122 4.57 -10.40 -10.49
C LEU A 122 5.61 -11.27 -11.19
N LEU A 123 5.11 -12.31 -11.84
CA LEU A 123 5.90 -13.17 -12.70
C LEU A 123 5.10 -13.45 -13.98
N ILE A 124 5.70 -13.16 -15.12
CA ILE A 124 5.17 -13.46 -16.45
C ILE A 124 5.86 -14.72 -16.97
N LEU A 125 5.08 -15.66 -17.48
CA LEU A 125 5.59 -16.96 -17.94
C LEU A 125 4.92 -17.38 -19.25
N PRO A 126 5.55 -18.27 -20.03
CA PRO A 126 4.85 -19.03 -21.05
C PRO A 126 3.67 -19.79 -20.42
N ASP A 127 2.55 -19.80 -21.14
CA ASP A 127 1.33 -20.48 -20.75
C ASP A 127 1.42 -21.97 -21.09
N ASP A 128 2.23 -22.69 -20.33
CA ASP A 128 2.36 -24.14 -20.39
C ASP A 128 2.34 -24.81 -19.01
N ASP A 129 1.98 -26.10 -19.01
CA ASP A 129 1.81 -26.92 -17.80
C ASP A 129 3.13 -27.47 -17.25
N LYS A 130 4.26 -27.11 -17.86
CA LYS A 130 5.58 -27.69 -17.57
C LYS A 130 6.32 -26.98 -16.45
N ILE A 131 5.79 -25.87 -15.94
CA ILE A 131 6.47 -25.07 -14.92
C ILE A 131 6.00 -25.42 -13.51
N ARG A 132 6.94 -25.71 -12.61
CA ARG A 132 6.71 -26.02 -11.18
C ARG A 132 7.29 -24.93 -10.26
N PHE A 133 6.73 -24.81 -9.05
CA PHE A 133 7.15 -23.82 -8.04
C PHE A 133 7.37 -24.49 -6.66
N PRO A 134 8.44 -24.13 -5.92
CA PRO A 134 8.65 -24.60 -4.55
C PRO A 134 7.69 -23.92 -3.55
N ALA A 135 7.16 -24.68 -2.58
CA ALA A 135 6.20 -24.19 -1.58
C ALA A 135 6.57 -24.55 -0.13
N GLY A 136 6.45 -23.58 0.79
CA GLY A 136 6.58 -23.76 2.24
C GLY A 136 6.14 -22.49 3.00
N GLU A 137 5.56 -22.64 4.21
CA GLU A 137 5.53 -21.68 5.36
C GLU A 137 4.44 -21.94 6.44
N MET A 138 4.61 -21.30 7.61
CA MET A 138 3.94 -21.43 8.93
C MET A 138 2.56 -20.74 9.09
N LYS A 139 1.80 -21.12 10.15
CA LYS A 139 0.42 -20.67 10.47
C LYS A 139 0.31 -19.79 11.73
N ALA A 140 -0.58 -18.79 11.70
CA ALA A 140 -1.26 -18.15 12.85
C ALA A 140 -2.72 -17.83 12.45
N ARG A 141 -3.68 -17.77 13.39
CA ARG A 141 -5.13 -17.69 13.09
C ARG A 141 -5.80 -16.37 13.51
N VAL A 142 -6.19 -15.58 12.51
CA VAL A 142 -7.29 -14.59 12.49
C VAL A 142 -7.78 -14.51 11.04
N THR A 143 -9.08 -14.59 10.74
CA THR A 143 -9.60 -14.66 9.35
C THR A 143 -10.27 -13.35 8.88
N ALA A 144 -10.50 -13.20 7.56
CA ALA A 144 -11.16 -12.06 6.90
C ALA A 144 -12.15 -12.51 5.81
N ASP A 145 -13.23 -11.76 5.56
CA ASP A 145 -14.26 -12.17 4.58
C ASP A 145 -13.73 -12.10 3.12
N PRO A 146 -13.77 -13.20 2.33
CA PRO A 146 -13.36 -13.18 0.93
C PRO A 146 -14.27 -12.30 0.05
N GLY A 147 -15.56 -12.16 0.40
CA GLY A 147 -16.50 -11.33 -0.34
C GLY A 147 -16.10 -9.87 -0.37
N HIS A 148 -15.52 -9.37 0.73
CA HIS A 148 -15.01 -8.01 0.82
C HIS A 148 -13.84 -7.76 -0.15
N LEU A 149 -12.86 -8.66 -0.18
CA LEU A 149 -11.70 -8.54 -1.08
C LEU A 149 -12.08 -8.73 -2.55
N LEU A 150 -12.82 -9.79 -2.86
CA LEU A 150 -13.15 -10.16 -4.24
C LEU A 150 -14.18 -9.20 -4.86
N GLY A 151 -15.14 -8.73 -4.06
CA GLY A 151 -16.06 -7.67 -4.49
C GLY A 151 -15.33 -6.38 -4.81
N ALA A 152 -14.38 -5.96 -3.95
CA ALA A 152 -13.56 -4.78 -4.20
C ALA A 152 -12.69 -4.91 -5.46
N LEU A 153 -12.12 -6.10 -5.71
CA LEU A 153 -11.36 -6.38 -6.93
C LEU A 153 -12.24 -6.23 -8.18
N ALA A 154 -13.43 -6.82 -8.18
CA ALA A 154 -14.36 -6.74 -9.30
C ALA A 154 -14.78 -5.28 -9.58
N GLU A 155 -15.15 -4.52 -8.53
CA GLU A 155 -15.54 -3.10 -8.66
C GLU A 155 -14.41 -2.25 -9.28
N LEU A 156 -13.16 -2.47 -8.86
CA LEU A 156 -12.01 -1.71 -9.36
C LEU A 156 -11.56 -2.13 -10.76
N GLY A 157 -11.74 -3.40 -11.13
CA GLY A 157 -11.31 -3.96 -12.41
C GLY A 157 -11.93 -3.25 -13.62
N GLU A 158 -13.10 -2.63 -13.44
CA GLU A 158 -13.80 -1.87 -14.48
C GLU A 158 -13.35 -0.41 -14.55
N THR A 159 -12.95 0.18 -13.41
CA THR A 159 -12.87 1.63 -13.27
C THR A 159 -11.48 2.18 -12.99
N LEU A 160 -10.48 1.34 -12.69
CA LEU A 160 -9.16 1.81 -12.29
C LEU A 160 -8.48 2.62 -13.42
N PRO A 161 -8.15 3.92 -13.21
CA PRO A 161 -7.36 4.73 -14.12
C PRO A 161 -6.00 4.10 -14.48
N LYS A 162 -5.44 4.50 -15.62
CA LYS A 162 -4.12 4.02 -16.07
C LYS A 162 -2.95 4.65 -15.30
N ASP A 163 -3.11 5.89 -14.87
CA ASP A 163 -2.03 6.70 -14.28
C ASP A 163 -2.38 7.11 -12.84
N ILE A 164 -2.00 6.26 -11.87
CA ILE A 164 -2.14 6.52 -10.43
C ILE A 164 -0.74 6.40 -9.84
N THR A 165 -0.17 7.49 -9.36
CA THR A 165 1.26 7.50 -9.00
C THR A 165 1.53 8.15 -7.65
N ALA A 166 0.93 9.31 -7.35
CA ALA A 166 1.27 10.05 -6.14
C ALA A 166 0.82 9.34 -4.86
N VAL A 167 -0.32 8.64 -4.88
CA VAL A 167 -0.90 8.00 -3.68
C VAL A 167 -0.44 6.56 -3.43
N ILE A 168 0.16 5.90 -4.43
CA ILE A 168 0.48 4.45 -4.37
C ILE A 168 1.42 4.11 -3.22
N GLN A 169 2.40 4.96 -2.95
CA GLN A 169 3.29 4.75 -1.82
C GLN A 169 2.53 4.80 -0.49
N GLY A 170 1.55 5.70 -0.36
CA GLY A 170 0.66 5.76 0.80
C GLY A 170 -0.17 4.48 0.95
N VAL A 171 -0.74 3.97 -0.16
CA VAL A 171 -1.49 2.70 -0.17
C VAL A 171 -0.61 1.53 0.30
N ARG A 172 0.63 1.44 -0.18
CA ARG A 172 1.60 0.40 0.21
C ARG A 172 1.94 0.45 1.68
N VAL A 173 2.32 1.63 2.17
CA VAL A 173 2.70 1.80 3.58
C VAL A 173 1.51 1.51 4.50
N LEU A 174 0.30 1.90 4.10
CA LEU A 174 -0.90 1.62 4.90
C LEU A 174 -1.30 0.14 4.87
N ASN A 175 -1.09 -0.56 3.75
CA ASN A 175 -1.23 -2.02 3.71
C ASN A 175 -0.24 -2.71 4.66
N LEU A 176 1.01 -2.24 4.73
CA LEU A 176 1.99 -2.73 5.72
C LEU A 176 1.54 -2.46 7.16
N ALA A 177 0.91 -1.30 7.43
CA ALA A 177 0.32 -1.01 8.72
C ALA A 177 -0.76 -2.05 9.08
N LEU A 178 -1.65 -2.37 8.15
CA LEU A 178 -2.71 -3.38 8.35
C LEU A 178 -2.18 -4.79 8.58
N MET A 179 -1.04 -5.14 7.97
CA MET A 179 -0.40 -6.44 8.15
C MET A 179 0.39 -6.57 9.46
N ASN A 180 0.75 -5.44 10.10
CA ASN A 180 1.59 -5.46 11.28
C ASN A 180 0.77 -5.82 12.53
N SER A 181 1.25 -6.74 13.35
CA SER A 181 0.57 -7.13 14.59
C SER A 181 0.89 -6.22 15.78
N GLN A 182 1.94 -5.41 15.70
CA GLN A 182 2.37 -4.52 16.78
C GLN A 182 1.67 -3.16 16.66
N PRO A 183 0.79 -2.76 17.60
CA PRO A 183 0.02 -1.52 17.50
C PRO A 183 0.87 -0.27 17.28
N LEU A 184 2.01 -0.16 17.96
CA LEU A 184 2.91 0.98 17.79
C LEU A 184 3.45 1.10 16.36
N ALA A 185 3.80 -0.03 15.72
CA ALA A 185 4.25 -0.05 14.34
C ALA A 185 3.10 0.30 13.37
N GLN A 186 1.87 -0.15 13.65
CA GLN A 186 0.69 0.25 12.88
C GLN A 186 0.50 1.78 12.92
N VAL A 187 0.63 2.40 14.10
CA VAL A 187 0.54 3.86 14.25
C VAL A 187 1.60 4.56 13.40
N VAL A 188 2.87 4.17 13.52
CA VAL A 188 3.95 4.80 12.72
C VAL A 188 3.66 4.69 11.23
N LEU A 189 3.39 3.47 10.76
CA LEU A 189 3.18 3.21 9.34
C LEU A 189 1.94 3.95 8.81
N ALA A 190 0.83 3.96 9.56
CA ALA A 190 -0.38 4.68 9.17
C ALA A 190 -0.12 6.18 8.99
N PHE A 191 0.55 6.82 9.96
CA PHE A 191 0.93 8.24 9.83
C PHE A 191 1.89 8.47 8.67
N SER A 192 2.92 7.62 8.52
CA SER A 192 3.88 7.73 7.43
C SER A 192 3.25 7.62 6.05
N ALA A 193 2.17 6.84 5.90
CA ALA A 193 1.43 6.75 4.64
C ALA A 193 0.85 8.10 4.20
N VAL A 194 0.31 8.89 5.14
CA VAL A 194 -0.25 10.23 4.84
C VAL A 194 0.84 11.29 4.80
N GLU A 195 1.85 11.20 5.67
CA GLU A 195 3.00 12.12 5.66
C GLU A 195 3.73 12.11 4.32
N ALA A 196 3.83 10.94 3.66
CA ALA A 196 4.42 10.80 2.34
C ALA A 196 3.72 11.70 1.29
N LEU A 197 2.41 11.90 1.38
CA LEU A 197 1.66 12.79 0.48
C LEU A 197 2.03 14.27 0.64
N GLY A 198 2.57 14.64 1.80
CA GLY A 198 2.95 16.01 2.15
C GLY A 198 4.45 16.29 1.98
N GLN A 199 5.27 15.32 1.57
CA GLN A 199 6.72 15.51 1.46
C GLN A 199 7.14 16.43 0.30
N ASP A 200 6.34 16.47 -0.77
CA ASP A 200 6.58 17.33 -1.93
C ASP A 200 6.00 18.75 -1.75
N GLU A 201 5.37 19.02 -0.60
CA GLU A 201 4.84 20.36 -0.31
C GLU A 201 5.99 21.35 -0.17
N THR A 202 5.94 22.41 -0.98
CA THR A 202 6.89 23.52 -0.91
C THR A 202 6.16 24.84 -0.72
N TRP A 203 6.88 25.82 -0.18
CA TRP A 203 6.37 27.19 -0.13
C TRP A 203 6.21 27.73 -1.54
N THR A 204 5.07 28.38 -1.80
CA THR A 204 4.86 29.06 -3.08
C THR A 204 5.85 30.21 -3.24
N LYS A 205 6.08 30.66 -4.49
CA LYS A 205 6.97 31.80 -4.76
C LYS A 205 6.57 33.04 -3.96
N ALA A 206 5.26 33.31 -3.86
CA ALA A 206 4.73 34.42 -3.08
C ALA A 206 5.00 34.27 -1.57
N GLN A 207 4.82 33.07 -1.02
CA GLN A 207 5.13 32.80 0.39
C GLN A 207 6.64 32.96 0.68
N LYS A 208 7.51 32.48 -0.22
CA LYS A 208 8.96 32.65 -0.10
C LYS A 208 9.37 34.12 -0.12
N ALA A 209 8.79 34.92 -1.03
CA ALA A 209 9.06 36.35 -1.10
C ALA A 209 8.61 37.10 0.17
N LEU A 210 7.48 36.71 0.76
CA LEU A 210 6.99 37.28 2.00
C LEU A 210 7.90 36.93 3.20
N LEU A 211 8.37 35.68 3.27
CA LEU A 211 9.34 35.24 4.29
C LEU A 211 10.68 35.99 4.16
N GLU A 212 11.17 36.20 2.94
CA GLU A 212 12.37 37.00 2.69
C GLU A 212 12.18 38.46 3.13
N GLY A 213 11.03 39.06 2.79
CA GLY A 213 10.71 40.42 3.24
C GLY A 213 10.69 40.57 4.76
N PHE A 214 10.24 39.55 5.50
CA PHE A 214 10.32 39.55 6.97
C PHE A 214 11.74 39.37 7.48
N ALA A 215 12.55 38.53 6.84
CA ALA A 215 13.96 38.36 7.20
C ALA A 215 14.73 39.67 7.02
N GLU A 216 14.55 40.36 5.89
CA GLU A 216 15.16 41.66 5.64
C GLU A 216 14.72 42.73 6.64
N GLN A 217 13.45 42.72 7.05
CA GLN A 217 12.95 43.67 8.06
C GLN A 217 13.56 43.40 9.44
N ALA A 218 13.70 42.12 9.83
CA ALA A 218 14.36 41.76 11.08
C ALA A 218 15.82 42.23 11.10
N GLU A 219 16.57 42.07 10.00
CA GLU A 219 17.95 42.57 9.89
C GLU A 219 18.04 44.09 9.95
N LYS A 220 17.16 44.80 9.23
CA LYS A 220 17.15 46.27 9.23
C LYS A 220 16.83 46.87 10.60
N ASN A 221 16.07 46.15 11.41
CA ASN A 221 15.71 46.57 12.76
C ASN A 221 16.73 46.13 13.82
N ALA A 222 17.73 45.31 13.45
CA ALA A 222 18.78 44.91 14.37
C ALA A 222 19.67 46.12 14.71
N SER A 223 19.73 46.47 16.00
CA SER A 223 20.76 47.41 16.51
C SER A 223 22.14 46.73 16.52
N GLU A 224 23.23 47.51 16.67
CA GLU A 224 24.63 47.02 16.60
C GLU A 224 24.93 45.80 17.52
N ASN A 225 24.11 45.54 18.54
CA ASN A 225 24.26 44.40 19.46
C ASN A 225 23.02 43.48 19.53
N ASP A 226 22.06 43.62 18.62
CA ASP A 226 20.83 42.81 18.64
C ASP A 226 21.00 41.48 17.89
N GLN A 227 21.66 40.55 18.56
CA GLN A 227 21.88 39.19 18.08
C GLN A 227 20.56 38.41 17.90
N GLY A 228 19.51 38.76 18.66
CA GLY A 228 18.20 38.13 18.56
C GLY A 228 17.50 38.42 17.23
N SER A 229 17.54 39.67 16.76
CA SER A 229 16.98 40.03 15.44
C SER A 229 17.70 39.33 14.28
N LEU A 230 19.02 39.17 14.39
CA LEU A 230 19.81 38.41 13.40
C LEU A 230 19.48 36.91 13.44
N GLU A 231 19.32 36.31 14.63
CA GLU A 231 18.88 34.92 14.79
C GLU A 231 17.49 34.68 14.19
N VAL A 232 16.56 35.63 14.37
CA VAL A 232 15.22 35.56 13.75
C VAL A 232 15.33 35.62 12.23
N ALA A 233 16.08 36.57 11.68
CA ALA A 233 16.29 36.67 10.24
C ALA A 233 16.90 35.39 9.66
N GLU A 234 17.90 34.84 10.33
CA GLU A 234 18.53 33.57 9.95
C GLU A 234 17.53 32.40 10.02
N ALA A 235 16.72 32.31 11.08
CA ALA A 235 15.71 31.28 11.22
C ALA A 235 14.63 31.37 10.13
N LEU A 236 14.21 32.59 9.76
CA LEU A 236 13.26 32.82 8.66
C LEU A 236 13.83 32.33 7.33
N ARG A 237 15.13 32.54 7.07
CA ARG A 237 15.79 32.04 5.85
C ARG A 237 16.06 30.54 5.89
N ARG A 238 16.67 30.02 6.95
CA ARG A 238 17.11 28.61 7.02
C ARG A 238 15.97 27.64 7.31
N SER A 239 15.15 27.94 8.32
CA SER A 239 14.24 26.97 8.92
C SER A 239 12.87 26.92 8.24
N LEU A 240 12.48 27.98 7.53
CA LEU A 240 11.18 28.06 6.84
C LEU A 240 11.24 27.71 5.35
N HIS A 241 12.35 27.18 4.83
CA HIS A 241 12.33 26.65 3.46
C HIS A 241 11.71 25.26 3.34
N ARG A 242 11.68 24.49 4.44
CA ARG A 242 11.06 23.15 4.47
C ARG A 242 9.75 23.20 5.24
N ILE A 243 8.71 22.64 4.65
CA ILE A 243 7.43 22.48 5.32
C ILE A 243 7.55 21.28 6.26
N GLY A 244 7.27 21.48 7.55
CA GLY A 244 7.27 20.38 8.51
C GLY A 244 6.17 19.35 8.17
N LEU A 245 6.36 18.08 8.54
CA LEU A 245 5.47 16.97 8.19
C LEU A 245 3.99 17.27 8.52
N ARG A 246 3.71 17.73 9.74
CA ARG A 246 2.37 18.14 10.16
C ARG A 246 1.78 19.20 9.23
N GLN A 247 2.55 20.24 8.89
CA GLN A 247 2.09 21.32 8.02
C GLN A 247 1.87 20.83 6.57
N GLY A 248 2.70 19.91 6.09
CA GLY A 248 2.51 19.24 4.80
C GLY A 248 1.18 18.51 4.76
N VAL A 249 0.87 17.71 5.79
CA VAL A 249 -0.41 17.00 5.88
C VAL A 249 -1.59 17.98 5.99
N MET A 250 -1.49 19.07 6.75
CA MET A 250 -2.56 20.07 6.81
C MET A 250 -2.89 20.67 5.44
N ARG A 251 -1.87 20.89 4.60
CA ARG A 251 -2.06 21.34 3.22
C ARG A 251 -2.70 20.26 2.36
N VAL A 252 -2.27 18.99 2.51
CA VAL A 252 -2.92 17.85 1.85
C VAL A 252 -4.40 17.79 2.22
N LEU A 253 -4.76 17.82 3.49
CA LEU A 253 -6.16 17.80 3.94
C LEU A 253 -6.97 18.96 3.34
N THR A 254 -6.41 20.17 3.31
CA THR A 254 -7.07 21.33 2.69
C THR A 254 -7.27 21.12 1.18
N ARG A 255 -6.22 20.68 0.47
CA ARG A 255 -6.27 20.42 -0.98
C ARG A 255 -7.31 19.34 -1.31
N MET A 256 -7.43 18.33 -0.44
CA MET A 256 -8.37 17.23 -0.59
C MET A 256 -9.80 17.55 -0.10
N ARG A 257 -10.04 18.78 0.42
CA ARG A 257 -11.31 19.19 1.05
C ARG A 257 -11.73 18.28 2.21
N LEU A 258 -10.76 17.95 3.06
CA LEU A 258 -10.89 17.14 4.28
C LEU A 258 -10.61 17.98 5.53
N ASP A 259 -11.09 19.23 5.54
CA ASP A 259 -10.83 20.19 6.62
C ASP A 259 -11.40 19.70 7.96
N GLU A 260 -12.49 18.96 7.93
CA GLU A 260 -13.13 18.34 9.10
C GLU A 260 -12.23 17.32 9.80
N LEU A 261 -11.28 16.70 9.08
CA LEU A 261 -10.35 15.72 9.64
C LEU A 261 -9.16 16.37 10.36
N LYS A 262 -8.92 17.68 10.19
CA LYS A 262 -7.74 18.36 10.75
C LYS A 262 -7.66 18.27 12.27
N LYS A 263 -8.79 18.46 12.96
CA LYS A 263 -8.86 18.39 14.43
C LYS A 263 -8.52 16.98 14.94
N GLU A 264 -9.06 15.96 14.26
CA GLU A 264 -8.83 14.58 14.61
C GLU A 264 -7.39 14.14 14.29
N TRP A 265 -6.85 14.60 13.17
CA TRP A 265 -5.43 14.46 12.84
C TRP A 265 -4.54 15.02 13.94
N ASP A 266 -4.77 16.26 14.37
CA ASP A 266 -3.97 16.88 15.43
C ASP A 266 -4.04 16.13 16.76
N ARG A 267 -5.23 15.66 17.14
CA ARG A 267 -5.43 14.85 18.33
C ARG A 267 -4.58 13.58 18.26
N LEU A 268 -4.72 12.78 17.20
CA LEU A 268 -4.02 11.52 17.04
C LEU A 268 -2.51 11.71 16.84
N TYR A 269 -2.10 12.74 16.09
CA TYR A 269 -0.69 13.07 15.86
C TYR A 269 0.01 13.49 17.15
N SER A 270 -0.69 14.23 18.02
CA SER A 270 -0.16 14.60 19.34
C SER A 270 0.02 13.38 20.24
N LEU A 271 -0.95 12.45 20.24
CA LEU A 271 -0.83 11.17 20.96
C LEU A 271 0.35 10.34 20.44
N ARG A 272 0.48 10.21 19.11
CA ARG A 272 1.63 9.57 18.47
C ARG A 272 2.93 10.22 18.96
N SER A 273 3.08 11.52 18.77
CA SER A 273 4.29 12.26 19.14
C SER A 273 4.64 12.06 20.61
N GLY A 274 3.65 12.12 21.51
CA GLY A 274 3.88 11.91 22.93
C GLY A 274 4.36 10.50 23.28
N LEU A 275 3.85 9.47 22.60
CA LEU A 275 4.32 8.09 22.79
C LEU A 275 5.78 7.93 22.33
N PHE A 276 6.17 8.48 21.18
CA PHE A 276 7.53 8.32 20.65
C PHE A 276 8.58 9.18 21.36
N HIS A 277 8.18 10.33 21.90
CA HIS A 277 9.08 11.17 22.70
C HIS A 277 9.04 10.84 24.20
N GLY A 278 8.28 9.82 24.60
CA GLY A 278 8.23 9.36 26.00
C GLY A 278 7.48 10.31 26.94
N THR A 279 6.68 11.25 26.42
CA THR A 279 5.83 12.12 27.25
C THR A 279 4.48 11.48 27.58
N LEU A 280 4.12 10.38 26.90
CA LEU A 280 2.98 9.52 27.23
C LEU A 280 3.47 8.09 27.48
N ALA A 281 2.89 7.42 28.48
CA ALA A 281 3.16 6.02 28.76
C ALA A 281 2.54 5.11 27.67
N VAL A 282 3.23 4.02 27.36
CA VAL A 282 2.70 2.93 26.53
C VAL A 282 1.75 2.11 27.42
N ASP A 283 0.44 2.31 27.23
CA ASP A 283 -0.61 1.58 27.92
C ASP A 283 -1.54 0.85 26.92
N ASP A 284 -2.60 0.22 27.42
CA ASP A 284 -3.57 -0.51 26.60
C ASP A 284 -4.28 0.35 25.54
N LYS A 285 -4.20 1.69 25.63
CA LYS A 285 -4.80 2.61 24.65
C LYS A 285 -4.02 2.66 23.34
N VAL A 286 -2.79 2.14 23.28
CA VAL A 286 -2.01 2.11 22.02
C VAL A 286 -2.72 1.25 20.96
N SER A 287 -3.42 0.20 21.37
CA SER A 287 -4.26 -0.60 20.47
C SER A 287 -5.40 0.20 19.87
N GLN A 288 -6.08 1.02 20.67
CA GLN A 288 -7.13 1.91 20.18
C GLN A 288 -6.55 3.01 19.27
N LEU A 289 -5.43 3.61 19.66
CA LEU A 289 -4.73 4.59 18.82
C LEU A 289 -4.34 4.00 17.46
N ALA A 290 -3.91 2.74 17.41
CA ALA A 290 -3.60 2.06 16.16
C ALA A 290 -4.85 1.90 15.26
N VAL A 291 -5.97 1.49 15.85
CA VAL A 291 -7.26 1.40 15.15
C VAL A 291 -7.71 2.76 14.61
N ASP A 292 -7.63 3.80 15.43
CA ASP A 292 -8.01 5.17 15.08
C ASP A 292 -7.09 5.74 13.98
N ALA A 293 -5.77 5.56 14.12
CA ALA A 293 -4.78 6.04 13.17
C ALA A 293 -4.95 5.38 11.81
N VAL A 294 -5.11 4.05 11.76
CA VAL A 294 -5.38 3.32 10.51
C VAL A 294 -6.69 3.80 9.88
N THR A 295 -7.73 4.02 10.69
CA THR A 295 -9.03 4.48 10.19
C THR A 295 -8.94 5.88 9.59
N LEU A 296 -8.35 6.83 10.31
CA LEU A 296 -8.15 8.21 9.83
C LEU A 296 -7.29 8.24 8.57
N CYS A 297 -6.12 7.58 8.60
CA CYS A 297 -5.18 7.59 7.49
C CYS A 297 -5.74 6.89 6.25
N GLY A 298 -6.47 5.78 6.45
CA GLY A 298 -7.18 5.11 5.36
C GLY A 298 -8.22 6.00 4.70
N ARG A 299 -8.97 6.78 5.48
CA ARG A 299 -9.93 7.76 4.95
C ARG A 299 -9.27 8.81 4.06
N VAL A 300 -8.11 9.33 4.49
CA VAL A 300 -7.33 10.31 3.71
C VAL A 300 -6.79 9.68 2.41
N ILE A 301 -6.14 8.51 2.49
CA ILE A 301 -5.58 7.82 1.32
C ILE A 301 -6.67 7.48 0.29
N LEU A 302 -7.82 6.96 0.75
CA LEU A 302 -8.94 6.60 -0.12
C LEU A 302 -9.58 7.83 -0.77
N LYS A 303 -9.66 8.97 -0.08
CA LYS A 303 -10.13 10.22 -0.69
C LYS A 303 -9.17 10.73 -1.76
N VAL A 304 -7.86 10.62 -1.53
CA VAL A 304 -6.85 11.01 -2.52
C VAL A 304 -6.96 10.12 -3.77
N LEU A 305 -7.13 8.80 -3.59
CA LEU A 305 -7.41 7.86 -4.69
C LEU A 305 -8.67 8.27 -5.47
N GLU A 306 -9.74 8.65 -4.77
CA GLU A 306 -10.97 9.12 -5.40
C GLU A 306 -10.75 10.38 -6.25
N GLN A 307 -9.96 11.34 -5.77
CA GLN A 307 -9.59 12.52 -6.55
C GLN A 307 -8.70 12.22 -7.77
N GLU A 308 -7.93 11.13 -7.73
CA GLU A 308 -7.19 10.60 -8.88
C GLU A 308 -8.09 9.78 -9.84
N GLY A 309 -9.41 9.75 -9.60
CA GLY A 309 -10.41 9.10 -10.46
C GLY A 309 -10.65 7.63 -10.15
N VAL A 310 -10.12 7.12 -9.03
CA VAL A 310 -10.39 5.74 -8.60
C VAL A 310 -11.76 5.67 -7.96
N LYS A 311 -12.64 4.82 -8.49
CA LYS A 311 -13.89 4.47 -7.78
C LYS A 311 -13.56 3.62 -6.56
N VAL A 312 -13.63 4.22 -5.38
CA VAL A 312 -13.36 3.52 -4.11
C VAL A 312 -14.41 2.41 -3.90
N PRO A 313 -14.00 1.16 -3.62
CA PRO A 313 -14.92 0.06 -3.36
C PRO A 313 -15.90 0.36 -2.23
N LYS A 314 -17.17 -0.04 -2.39
CA LYS A 314 -18.22 0.22 -1.38
C LYS A 314 -17.87 -0.31 0.01
N VAL A 315 -17.18 -1.45 0.07
CA VAL A 315 -16.75 -2.08 1.33
C VAL A 315 -15.87 -1.16 2.19
N ALA A 316 -15.16 -0.20 1.57
CA ALA A 316 -14.35 0.77 2.30
C ALA A 316 -15.18 1.60 3.28
N SER A 317 -16.44 1.90 2.95
CA SER A 317 -17.33 2.67 3.82
C SER A 317 -17.64 1.96 5.16
N LEU A 318 -17.62 0.62 5.17
CA LEU A 318 -17.80 -0.19 6.37
C LEU A 318 -16.60 -0.09 7.33
N HIS A 319 -15.42 0.19 6.79
CA HIS A 319 -14.16 0.14 7.53
C HIS A 319 -13.58 1.51 7.87
N PHE A 320 -13.85 2.51 7.02
CA PHE A 320 -13.28 3.85 7.11
C PHE A 320 -14.34 4.95 7.23
N GLY A 321 -15.63 4.57 7.32
CA GLY A 321 -16.77 5.48 7.37
C GLY A 321 -17.22 5.94 5.98
N ALA A 322 -18.38 6.58 5.91
CA ALA A 322 -18.94 7.04 4.64
C ALA A 322 -18.00 8.05 3.94
N PHE A 323 -17.91 7.91 2.62
CA PHE A 323 -17.40 8.91 1.70
C PHE A 323 -18.63 9.63 1.16
N ASP A 324 -18.69 10.96 1.23
CA ASP A 324 -19.77 11.72 0.59
C ASP A 324 -19.68 11.45 -0.92
N ILE A 325 -20.66 10.69 -1.43
CA ILE A 325 -20.85 10.33 -2.85
C ILE A 325 -21.47 11.52 -3.58
#